data_AF-A0A317KCQ0-F1
#
_entry.id   AF-A0A317KCQ0-F1
#
_cell.length_a   1.000
_cell.length_b   1.000
_cell.length_c   1.000
_cell.angle_alpha   90.00
_cell.angle_beta   90.00
_cell.angle_gamma   90.00
#
_symmetry.space_group_name_H-M   'P 1'
#
loop_
_entity.id
_entity.type
_entity.pdbx_description
1 polymer ?
#
loop_
_entity_poly.entity_id
_entity_poly.type
_entity_poly.pdbx_seq_one_letter_code
_entity_poly.pdbx_strand_id
1 'polypeptide(L)'
;MHETEAELRLEVSELTELLREDSDFADLRNLLAAHGLHESEVLLAGLIGGEDNSQYGVFITAGPQSLLFEIGPSKQLVRWEQIQDVDALAKDFPAVSVGIAMRRAGELA
;
A
#
# COMPACT_ATOMS: atom_id res chain seq x y z
N MET A 1 -19.20 2.89 10.22
CA MET A 1 -18.95 1.50 10.67
C MET A 1 -17.49 1.47 11.08
N HIS A 2 -17.14 0.86 12.22
CA HIS A 2 -15.73 0.66 12.58
C HIS A 2 -15.36 -0.73 12.07
N GLU A 3 -14.46 -0.81 11.10
CA GLU A 3 -13.83 -2.07 10.71
C GLU A 3 -13.00 -2.59 11.89
N THR A 4 -13.09 -3.89 12.15
CA THR A 4 -12.31 -4.51 13.22
C THR A 4 -10.85 -4.69 12.77
N GLU A 5 -9.92 -4.77 13.72
CA GLU A 5 -8.50 -5.01 13.44
C GLU A 5 -8.29 -6.29 12.61
N ALA A 6 -9.11 -7.32 12.83
CA ALA A 6 -9.06 -8.57 12.07
C ALA A 6 -9.46 -8.38 10.60
N GLU A 7 -10.49 -7.57 10.32
CA GLU A 7 -10.92 -7.24 8.96
C GLU A 7 -9.84 -6.44 8.22
N LEU A 8 -9.27 -5.43 8.87
CA LEU A 8 -8.20 -4.63 8.28
C LEU A 8 -6.93 -5.46 8.02
N ARG A 9 -6.60 -6.41 8.91
CA ARG A 9 -5.45 -7.31 8.70
C ARG A 9 -5.67 -8.24 7.51
N LEU A 10 -6.89 -8.74 7.36
CA LEU A 10 -7.27 -9.54 6.20
C LEU A 10 -7.16 -8.71 4.92
N GLU A 11 -7.69 -7.48 4.91
CA GLU A 11 -7.59 -6.57 3.78
C GLU A 11 -6.14 -6.32 3.35
N VAL A 12 -5.24 -5.98 4.29
CA VAL A 12 -3.81 -5.80 3.99
C VAL A 12 -3.21 -7.06 3.38
N SER A 13 -3.59 -8.24 3.88
CA SER A 13 -3.09 -9.51 3.40
C SER A 13 -3.58 -9.81 1.98
N GLU A 14 -4.88 -9.64 1.71
CA GLU A 14 -5.47 -9.84 0.38
C GLU A 14 -4.90 -8.86 -0.64
N LEU A 15 -4.81 -7.57 -0.29
CA LEU A 15 -4.21 -6.56 -1.17
C LEU A 15 -2.73 -6.85 -1.45
N THR A 16 -1.99 -7.34 -0.46
CA THR A 16 -0.58 -7.70 -0.64
C THR A 16 -0.43 -8.95 -1.49
N GLU A 17 -1.33 -9.93 -1.37
CA GLU A 17 -1.37 -11.12 -2.22
C GLU A 17 -1.68 -10.74 -3.68
N LEU A 18 -2.69 -9.89 -3.89
CA LEU A 18 -3.03 -9.33 -5.21
C LEU A 18 -1.84 -8.57 -5.82
N LEU A 19 -1.14 -7.75 -5.03
CA LEU A 19 0.07 -7.05 -5.49
C LEU A 19 1.13 -8.03 -6.00
N ARG A 20 1.27 -9.21 -5.39
CA ARG A 20 2.31 -10.19 -5.73
C ARG A 20 1.92 -11.07 -6.92
N GLU A 21 0.68 -11.53 -6.97
CA GLU A 21 0.27 -12.59 -7.89
C GLU A 21 -0.57 -12.09 -9.07
N ASP A 22 -1.33 -11.02 -8.87
CA ASP A 22 -2.31 -10.58 -9.86
C ASP A 22 -1.67 -9.74 -10.99
N SER A 23 -2.06 -10.02 -12.24
CA SER A 23 -1.55 -9.29 -13.40
C SER A 23 -2.03 -7.84 -13.47
N ASP A 24 -3.20 -7.53 -12.90
CA ASP A 24 -3.75 -6.16 -12.87
C ASP A 24 -2.90 -5.22 -11.99
N PHE A 25 -2.07 -5.79 -11.10
CA PHE A 25 -1.15 -5.08 -10.23
C PHE A 25 0.27 -4.98 -10.82
N ALA A 26 0.48 -5.42 -12.06
CA ALA A 26 1.80 -5.37 -12.71
C ALA A 26 2.36 -3.94 -12.77
N ASP A 27 1.50 -2.92 -12.97
CA ASP A 27 1.90 -1.52 -12.97
C ASP A 27 2.49 -1.10 -11.61
N LEU A 28 1.92 -1.58 -10.50
CA LEU A 28 2.41 -1.29 -9.14
C LEU A 28 3.74 -1.99 -8.86
N ARG A 29 3.92 -3.24 -9.32
CA ARG A 29 5.22 -3.93 -9.23
C ARG A 29 6.30 -3.22 -10.04
N ASN A 30 5.98 -2.81 -11.26
CA ASN A 30 6.89 -2.03 -12.09
C ASN A 30 7.26 -0.70 -11.43
N LEU A 31 6.30 -0.04 -10.77
CA LEU A 31 6.53 1.17 -10.00
C LEU A 31 7.48 0.92 -8.82
N LEU A 32 7.24 -0.12 -8.02
CA LEU A 32 8.14 -0.51 -6.93
C LEU A 32 9.56 -0.76 -7.44
N ALA A 33 9.70 -1.54 -8.51
CA ALA A 33 10.99 -1.86 -9.11
C ALA A 33 11.71 -0.62 -9.64
N ALA A 34 10.98 0.34 -10.25
CA ALA A 34 11.54 1.61 -10.69
C ALA A 34 12.10 2.46 -9.53
N HIS A 35 11.60 2.25 -8.32
CA HIS A 35 12.08 2.88 -7.09
C HIS A 35 13.02 1.98 -6.26
N GLY A 36 13.47 0.85 -6.82
CA GLY A 36 14.43 -0.07 -6.18
C GLY A 36 13.84 -0.89 -5.05
N LEU A 37 12.52 -1.11 -5.04
CA LEU A 37 11.80 -1.93 -4.07
C LEU A 37 11.26 -3.19 -4.74
N HIS A 38 11.18 -4.27 -3.98
CA HIS A 38 10.56 -5.51 -4.42
C HIS A 38 9.19 -5.71 -3.75
N GLU A 39 8.24 -6.33 -4.45
CA GLU A 39 6.89 -6.62 -3.93
C GLU A 39 6.89 -7.53 -2.69
N SER A 40 7.96 -8.31 -2.49
CA SER A 40 8.15 -9.12 -1.27
C SER A 40 8.57 -8.28 -0.06
N GLU A 41 9.10 -7.07 -0.27
CA GLU A 41 9.60 -6.19 0.79
C GLU A 41 8.59 -5.12 1.21
N VAL A 42 7.36 -5.21 0.68
CA VAL A 42 6.29 -4.26 0.97
C VAL A 42 4.97 -4.96 1.29
N LEU A 43 4.14 -4.30 2.10
CA LEU A 43 2.71 -4.58 2.24
C LEU A 43 1.92 -3.47 1.55
N LEU A 44 0.84 -3.82 0.85
CA LEU A 44 -0.11 -2.85 0.34
C LEU A 44 -1.19 -2.61 1.41
N ALA A 45 -1.09 -1.50 2.13
CA ALA A 45 -1.95 -1.19 3.28
C ALA A 45 -3.11 -0.24 2.94
N GLY A 46 -3.47 -0.19 1.66
CA GLY A 46 -4.59 0.59 1.17
C GLY A 46 -4.45 0.88 -0.32
N LEU A 47 -5.57 0.75 -1.05
CA LEU A 47 -5.69 1.12 -2.45
C LEU A 47 -7.10 1.65 -2.70
N ILE A 48 -7.19 2.88 -3.18
CA ILE A 48 -8.43 3.57 -3.51
C ILE A 48 -8.40 3.90 -5.01
N GLY A 49 -9.45 3.51 -5.73
CA GLY A 49 -9.68 3.94 -7.10
C GLY A 49 -10.54 5.19 -7.14
N GLY A 50 -10.08 6.22 -7.86
CA GLY A 50 -10.87 7.39 -8.19
C GLY A 50 -11.85 7.12 -9.33
N GLU A 51 -12.93 7.91 -9.42
CA GLU A 51 -13.93 7.82 -10.49
C GLU A 51 -13.35 8.10 -11.89
N ASP A 52 -12.21 8.79 -11.96
CA ASP A 52 -11.48 9.13 -13.18
C ASP A 52 -10.49 8.03 -13.62
N ASN A 53 -10.45 6.89 -12.93
CA ASN A 53 -9.43 5.84 -13.04
C ASN A 53 -8.06 6.19 -12.45
N SER A 54 -7.95 7.26 -11.65
CA SER A 54 -6.78 7.44 -10.79
C SER A 54 -6.75 6.35 -9.71
N GLN A 55 -5.56 6.07 -9.18
CA GLN A 55 -5.37 5.12 -8.10
C GLN A 55 -4.48 5.76 -7.04
N TYR A 56 -4.85 5.62 -5.77
CA TYR A 56 -4.15 6.20 -4.64
C TYR A 56 -3.96 5.12 -3.58
N GLY A 57 -2.76 4.99 -3.02
CA GLY A 57 -2.50 3.90 -2.10
C GLY A 57 -1.27 4.09 -1.23
N VAL A 58 -1.09 3.16 -0.30
CA VAL A 58 0.00 3.19 0.68
C VAL A 58 0.75 1.85 0.68
N PHE A 59 2.06 1.91 0.46
CA PHE A 59 2.96 0.80 0.73
C PHE A 59 3.61 0.95 2.11
N ILE A 60 3.67 -0.15 2.86
CA ILE A 60 4.47 -0.25 4.07
C ILE A 60 5.73 -1.03 3.71
N THR A 61 6.89 -0.38 3.77
CA THR A 61 8.17 -1.02 3.45
C THR A 61 8.75 -1.75 4.65
N ALA A 62 9.72 -2.65 4.41
CA ALA A 62 10.57 -3.22 5.47
C ALA A 62 11.34 -2.15 6.27
N GLY A 63 11.64 -1.01 5.64
CA GLY A 63 12.24 0.14 6.32
C GLY A 63 11.28 0.83 7.28
N PRO A 64 11.75 1.84 8.03
CA PRO A 64 10.89 2.59 8.96
C PRO A 64 9.81 3.43 8.24
N GLN A 65 9.91 3.56 6.92
CA GLN A 65 9.13 4.49 6.12
C GLN A 65 7.90 3.81 5.49
N SER A 66 6.82 4.58 5.40
CA SER A 66 5.66 4.27 4.57
C SER A 66 5.76 5.09 3.29
N LEU A 67 5.19 4.59 2.20
CA LEU A 67 5.19 5.26 0.91
C LEU A 67 3.76 5.50 0.48
N LEU A 68 3.47 6.75 0.16
CA LEU A 68 2.24 7.14 -0.46
C LEU A 68 2.45 7.28 -1.96
N PHE A 69 1.58 6.67 -2.74
CA PHE A 69 1.61 6.78 -4.20
C PHE A 69 0.28 7.24 -4.76
N GLU A 70 0.36 7.93 -5.89
CA GLU A 70 -0.79 8.28 -6.72
C GLU A 70 -0.44 7.99 -8.18
N ILE A 71 -1.31 7.26 -8.85
CA ILE A 71 -1.25 6.97 -10.28
C ILE A 71 -2.42 7.70 -10.92
N GLY A 72 -2.10 8.55 -11.89
CA GLY A 72 -3.09 9.31 -12.62
C GLY A 72 -3.91 8.45 -13.57
N PRO A 73 -4.96 9.04 -14.19
CA PRO A 73 -5.90 8.32 -15.04
C PRO A 73 -5.29 7.72 -16.31
N SER A 74 -4.09 8.16 -16.71
CA SER A 74 -3.34 7.58 -17.85
C SER A 74 -2.20 6.67 -17.40
N LYS A 75 -2.29 6.11 -16.18
CA LYS A 75 -1.32 5.18 -15.57
C LYS A 75 0.08 5.75 -15.33
N GLN A 76 0.23 7.07 -15.37
CA GLN A 76 1.46 7.76 -14.98
C GLN A 76 1.54 7.94 -13.47
N LEU A 77 2.75 7.84 -12.91
CA LEU A 77 3.02 8.23 -11.54
C LEU A 77 2.81 9.75 -11.37
N VAL A 78 1.89 10.13 -10.49
CA VAL A 78 1.61 11.53 -10.13
C VAL A 78 2.28 11.90 -8.81
N ARG A 79 2.27 10.97 -7.84
CA ARG A 79 2.86 11.19 -6.52
C ARG A 79 3.62 9.96 -6.05
N TRP A 80 4.78 10.19 -5.45
CA TRP A 80 5.57 9.20 -4.73
C TRP A 80 6.24 9.89 -3.55
N GLU A 81 5.72 9.66 -2.35
CA GLU A 81 6.11 10.40 -1.16
C GLU A 81 6.40 9.47 0.02
N GLN A 82 7.53 9.70 0.68
CA GLN A 82 7.85 9.04 1.94
C GLN A 82 7.09 9.72 3.07
N ILE A 83 6.28 8.97 3.77
CA ILE A 83 5.50 9.44 4.90
C ILE A 83 6.08 8.88 6.19
N GLN A 84 6.37 9.79 7.13
CA GLN A 84 6.77 9.44 8.50
C GLN A 84 5.59 9.58 9.48
N ASP A 85 4.65 10.47 9.18
CA ASP A 85 3.44 10.69 9.98
C ASP A 85 2.31 9.77 9.52
N VAL A 86 2.23 8.63 10.19
CA VAL A 86 1.28 7.55 9.90
C VAL A 86 -0.13 7.94 10.31
N ASP A 87 -0.29 8.74 11.35
CA ASP A 87 -1.60 9.16 11.87
C ASP A 87 -2.35 10.04 10.84
N ALA A 88 -1.60 10.77 10.00
CA ALA A 88 -2.17 11.49 8.88
C ALA A 88 -2.77 10.55 7.83
N LEU A 89 -2.10 9.43 7.53
CA LEU A 89 -2.56 8.43 6.55
C LEU A 89 -3.73 7.59 7.08
N ALA A 90 -3.75 7.29 8.37
CA ALA A 90 -4.78 6.45 8.99
C ALA A 90 -6.20 7.03 8.88
N LYS A 91 -6.33 8.32 8.58
CA LYS A 91 -7.63 8.98 8.32
C LYS A 91 -8.27 8.53 7.01
N ASP A 92 -7.45 8.39 5.97
CA ASP A 92 -7.89 7.99 4.63
C ASP A 92 -7.70 6.48 4.40
N PHE A 93 -6.79 5.85 5.15
CA PHE A 93 -6.46 4.43 5.07
C PHE A 93 -6.36 3.78 6.46
N PRO A 94 -7.48 3.31 7.03
CA PRO A 94 -7.48 2.73 8.38
C PRO A 94 -6.55 1.50 8.50
N ALA A 95 -6.37 0.75 7.40
CA ALA A 95 -5.50 -0.42 7.32
C ALA A 95 -3.99 -0.11 7.48
N VAL A 96 -3.55 1.15 7.32
CA VAL A 96 -2.15 1.55 7.47
C VAL A 96 -1.60 1.24 8.87
N SER A 97 -2.39 1.50 9.91
CA SER A 97 -2.00 1.20 11.29
C SER A 97 -1.76 -0.30 11.50
N VAL A 98 -2.58 -1.14 10.85
CA VAL A 98 -2.45 -2.60 10.90
C VAL A 98 -1.26 -3.09 10.07
N GLY A 99 -1.07 -2.57 8.86
CA GLY A 99 0.10 -2.90 8.04
C GLY A 99 1.43 -2.59 8.75
N ILE A 100 1.49 -1.51 9.52
CA ILE A 100 2.66 -1.18 10.35
C ILE A 100 2.84 -2.15 11.51
N ALA A 101 1.75 -2.58 12.16
CA ALA A 101 1.80 -3.59 13.19
C ALA A 101 2.28 -4.94 12.63
N MET A 102 1.80 -5.34 11.45
CA MET A 102 2.22 -6.56 10.73
C MET A 102 3.71 -6.50 10.38
N ARG A 103 4.19 -5.37 9.84
CA ARG A 103 5.63 -5.15 9.62
C ARG A 103 6.43 -5.35 10.91
N ARG A 104 5.99 -4.73 12.02
CA ARG A 104 6.68 -4.83 13.32
C ARG A 104 6.69 -6.26 13.87
N ALA A 105 5.68 -7.05 13.55
CA ALA A 105 5.58 -8.47 13.89
C ALA A 105 6.45 -9.36 12.98
N GLY A 106 7.07 -8.81 11.93
CA GLY A 106 7.92 -9.55 10.99
C GLY A 106 7.14 -10.28 9.89
N GLU A 107 5.92 -9.84 9.58
CA GLU A 107 5.04 -10.47 8.57
C GLU A 107 5.30 -9.99 7.14
N LEU A 108 6.41 -9.28 6.91
CA LEU A 108 6.99 -9.10 5.58
C LEU A 108 7.78 -10.37 5.24
N ALA A 109 7.05 -11.40 4.79
CA ALA A 109 7.63 -12.63 4.28
C ALA A 109 7.57 -12.66 2.75
#